data_AF-A0A7G9BQF7-F1
#
_entry.id   AF-A0A7G9BQF7-F1
#
_cell.length_a   1.000
_cell.length_b   1.000
_cell.length_c   1.000
_cell.angle_alpha   90.00
_cell.angle_beta   90.00
_cell.angle_gamma   90.00
#
_symmetry.space_group_name_H-M   'P 1'
#
loop_
_entity.id
_entity.type
_entity.pdbx_description
1 polymer ?
#
loop_
_entity_poly.entity_id
_entity_poly.type
_entity_poly.pdbx_seq_one_letter_code
_entity_poly.pdbx_strand_id
1 'polypeptide(L)' 'MKKPKNIWVTENGYIGHELRSNNRYDETRGEREQVYQGSYKTTGNHIDYRDDTGFIADGEFKDGIFHHAGIILYKEK' A
#
# COMPACT_ATOMS: atom_id res chain seq x y z
N MET A 1 19.66 -10.90 -0.37
CA MET A 1 18.38 -11.49 -0.81
C MET A 1 17.35 -10.39 -0.95
N LYS A 2 16.89 -10.07 -2.17
CA LYS A 2 15.80 -9.10 -2.37
C LYS A 2 14.49 -9.80 -1.97
N LYS A 3 13.80 -9.32 -0.94
CA LYS A 3 12.46 -9.82 -0.56
C LYS A 3 11.49 -9.56 -1.73
N PRO A 4 10.51 -10.44 -1.98
CA PRO A 4 9.50 -10.18 -3.01
C PRO A 4 8.74 -8.91 -2.61
N LYS A 5 8.85 -7.89 -3.45
CA LYS A 5 8.20 -6.60 -3.27
C LYS A 5 6.73 -6.73 -3.64
N ASN A 6 5.82 -6.64 -2.67
CA ASN A 6 4.39 -6.49 -2.96
C ASN A 6 4.08 -5.00 -3.04
N ILE A 7 4.57 -4.38 -4.13
CA ILE A 7 4.44 -2.95 -4.37
C ILE A 7 3.23 -2.69 -5.24
N TRP A 8 2.44 -1.68 -4.86
CA TRP A 8 1.30 -1.20 -5.61
C TRP A 8 1.52 0.27 -5.94
N VAL A 9 1.40 0.64 -7.21
CA VAL A 9 1.70 2.00 -7.69
C VAL A 9 0.56 2.57 -8.49
N THR A 10 0.35 3.89 -8.41
CA THR A 10 -0.55 4.58 -9.36
C THR A 10 -0.06 4.39 -10.79
N GLU A 11 -0.95 4.57 -11.77
CA GLU A 11 -0.63 4.38 -13.20
C GLU A 11 0.64 5.15 -13.63
N ASN A 12 0.81 6.37 -13.11
CA ASN A 12 1.97 7.23 -13.39
C ASN A 12 3.17 7.00 -12.45
N GLY A 13 3.11 6.03 -11.55
CA GLY A 13 4.15 5.72 -10.57
C GLY A 13 4.33 6.76 -9.45
N TYR A 14 3.49 7.79 -9.38
CA TYR A 14 3.66 8.86 -8.40
C TYR A 14 3.39 8.41 -6.96
N ILE A 15 2.37 7.60 -6.69
CA ILE A 15 2.10 7.06 -5.35
C ILE A 15 2.46 5.58 -5.35
N GLY A 16 3.21 5.12 -4.34
CA GLY A 16 3.59 3.72 -4.16
C GLY A 16 3.25 3.22 -2.76
N HIS A 17 2.71 2.01 -2.65
CA HIS A 17 2.47 1.30 -1.40
C HIS A 17 3.30 0.01 -1.39
N GLU A 18 4.29 -0.07 -0.50
CA GLU A 18 5.05 -1.30 -0.28
C GLU A 18 4.42 -2.09 0.88
N LEU A 19 3.81 -3.23 0.58
CA LEU A 19 3.26 -4.15 1.60
C LEU A 19 4.31 -5.19 1.98
N ARG A 20 4.88 -5.05 3.18
CA ARG A 20 5.98 -5.88 3.68
C ARG A 20 5.47 -7.09 4.44
N SER A 21 6.20 -8.21 4.33
CA SER A 21 5.84 -9.51 4.90
C SER A 21 5.69 -9.57 6.43
N ASN A 22 6.10 -8.51 7.15
CA ASN A 22 5.92 -8.36 8.60
C ASN A 22 4.68 -7.54 8.95
N ASN A 23 3.67 -7.50 8.07
CA ASN A 23 2.43 -6.72 8.23
C ASN A 23 2.69 -5.21 8.39
N ARG A 24 3.75 -4.72 7.75
CA ARG A 24 4.10 -3.29 7.71
C ARG A 24 3.91 -2.74 6.31
N TYR A 25 3.49 -1.49 6.21
CA TYR A 25 3.44 -0.78 4.94
C TYR A 25 4.24 0.51 5.00
N ASP A 26 4.66 0.95 3.82
CA ASP A 26 5.28 2.24 3.58
C ASP A 26 4.62 2.85 2.33
N GLU A 27 4.18 4.11 2.44
CA GLU A 27 3.68 4.90 1.32
C GLU A 27 4.75 5.87 0.84
N THR A 28 4.97 5.93 -0.47
CA THR A 28 5.84 6.89 -1.14
C THR A 28 5.01 7.79 -2.06
N ARG A 29 5.43 9.06 -2.21
CA ARG A 29 4.86 10.00 -3.17
C ARG A 29 5.97 10.74 -3.91
N GLY A 30 6.17 10.42 -5.19
CA GLY A 30 7.27 10.92 -6.00
C GLY A 30 8.62 10.54 -5.37
N GLU A 31 9.48 11.53 -5.17
CA GLU A 31 10.79 11.34 -4.51
C GLU A 31 10.70 11.25 -2.98
N ARG A 32 9.52 11.51 -2.40
CA ARG A 32 9.32 11.47 -0.96
C ARG A 32 8.97 10.06 -0.52
N GLU A 33 9.94 9.41 0.11
CA GLU A 33 9.74 8.11 0.76
C GLU A 33 9.07 8.28 2.14
N GLN A 34 8.41 7.22 2.62
CA GLN A 34 7.84 7.12 3.98
C GLN A 34 6.88 8.28 4.34
N VAL A 35 6.02 8.67 3.41
CA VAL A 35 4.97 9.67 3.65
C VAL A 35 4.02 9.18 4.73
N TYR A 36 3.65 7.90 4.66
CA TYR A 36 2.96 7.18 5.71
C TYR A 36 3.64 5.83 5.94
N GLN A 37 3.64 5.37 7.18
CA GLN A 37 4.13 4.05 7.54
C GLN A 37 3.34 3.51 8.71
N GLY A 38 3.15 2.20 8.73
CA GLY A 38 2.31 1.60 9.75
C GLY A 38 2.14 0.12 9.62
N SER A 39 1.17 -0.37 10.38
CA SER A 39 0.68 -1.74 10.26
C SER A 39 -0.45 -1.84 9.26
N TYR A 40 -0.58 -3.00 8.64
CA TYR A 40 -1.77 -3.34 7.86
C TYR A 40 -2.26 -4.75 8.19
N LYS A 41 -3.52 -5.02 7.87
CA LYS A 41 -4.12 -6.35 7.94
C LYS A 41 -5.03 -6.56 6.74
N THR A 42 -4.93 -7.73 6.12
CA THR A 42 -5.83 -8.13 5.03
C THR A 42 -6.87 -9.15 5.52
N THR A 43 -8.13 -8.97 5.13
CA THR A 43 -9.22 -9.92 5.39
C THR A 43 -9.97 -10.17 4.08
N GLY A 44 -9.76 -11.34 3.47
CA GLY A 44 -10.28 -11.60 2.11
C GLY A 44 -9.66 -10.63 1.11
N ASN A 45 -10.48 -9.83 0.45
CA ASN A 45 -10.03 -8.79 -0.47
C ASN A 45 -9.97 -7.38 0.16
N HIS A 46 -10.32 -7.23 1.43
CA HIS A 46 -10.23 -5.97 2.19
C HIS A 46 -8.86 -5.82 2.84
N ILE A 47 -8.37 -4.60 2.97
CA ILE A 47 -7.17 -4.25 3.73
C ILE A 47 -7.44 -3.05 4.65
N ASP A 48 -7.09 -3.21 5.91
CA ASP A 48 -7.11 -2.16 6.92
C ASP A 48 -5.68 -1.68 7.20
N TYR A 49 -5.51 -0.37 7.31
CA TYR A 49 -4.27 0.30 7.68
C TYR A 49 -4.43 1.01 9.02
N ARG A 50 -3.35 0.96 9.81
CA ARG A 50 -3.16 1.84 10.95
C ARG A 50 -1.73 2.35 10.92
N ASP A 51 -1.58 3.64 10.65
CA ASP A 51 -0.28 4.29 10.64
C ASP A 51 0.28 4.47 12.06
N ASP A 52 1.58 4.75 12.16
CA ASP A 52 2.28 4.90 13.44
C ASP A 52 1.86 6.15 14.22
N THR A 53 1.18 7.11 13.57
CA THR A 53 0.62 8.31 14.20
C THR A 53 -0.80 8.08 14.73
N GLY A 54 -1.43 6.96 14.36
CA GLY A 54 -2.78 6.56 14.76
C GLY A 54 -3.85 6.83 13.71
N PHE A 55 -3.49 7.33 12.53
CA PHE A 55 -4.42 7.44 11.39
C PHE A 55 -4.82 6.05 10.90
N ILE A 56 -6.08 5.93 10.49
CA ILE A 56 -6.66 4.70 9.95
C ILE A 56 -7.15 4.94 8.53
N ALA A 57 -6.99 3.93 7.69
CA ALA A 57 -7.51 3.94 6.34
C ALA A 57 -7.78 2.50 5.89
N ASP A 58 -8.50 2.34 4.80
CA ASP A 58 -8.87 1.04 4.28
C ASP A 58 -8.83 1.02 2.75
N GLY A 59 -8.91 -0.17 2.18
CA GLY A 59 -9.01 -0.36 0.75
C GLY A 59 -9.38 -1.78 0.38
N GLU A 60 -9.55 -2.00 -0.91
CA GLU A 60 -10.02 -3.27 -1.45
C GLU A 60 -9.20 -3.68 -2.68
N PHE A 61 -8.87 -4.97 -2.77
CA PHE A 61 -8.33 -5.59 -3.96
C PHE A 61 -9.49 -6.11 -4.83
N LYS A 62 -9.62 -5.62 -6.06
CA LYS A 62 -10.66 -6.04 -7.01
C LYS A 62 -10.03 -6.28 -8.38
N ASP A 63 -10.24 -7.46 -8.95
CA ASP A 63 -9.78 -7.80 -10.30
C ASP A 63 -8.28 -7.48 -10.58
N GLY A 64 -7.43 -7.68 -9.57
CA GLY A 64 -5.99 -7.40 -9.65
C GLY A 64 -5.60 -5.93 -9.48
N ILE A 65 -6.55 -5.06 -9.14
CA ILE A 65 -6.38 -3.63 -8.86
C ILE A 65 -6.56 -3.38 -7.37
N PHE A 66 -5.77 -2.47 -6.80
CA PHE A 66 -5.91 -2.03 -5.42
C PHE A 66 -6.59 -0.65 -5.36
N HIS A 67 -7.79 -0.60 -4.78
CA HIS A 67 -8.57 0.62 -4.57
C HIS A 67 -8.40 1.09 -3.12
N HIS A 68 -7.88 2.29 -2.92
CA HIS A 68 -7.57 2.81 -1.59
C HIS A 68 -7.81 4.30 -1.51
N ALA A 69 -8.70 4.75 -0.62
CA ALA A 69 -8.96 6.18 -0.38
C ALA A 69 -9.18 7.01 -1.68
N GLY A 70 -9.86 6.44 -2.68
CA GLY A 70 -10.08 7.09 -3.99
C GLY A 70 -8.90 7.00 -4.98
N ILE A 71 -7.80 6.38 -4.58
CA ILE A 71 -6.62 6.10 -5.40
C ILE A 71 -6.75 4.70 -6.01
N ILE A 72 -6.37 4.58 -7.29
CA ILE A 72 -6.26 3.30 -8.00
C ILE A 72 -4.78 2.97 -8.12
N LEU A 73 -4.39 1.80 -7.61
CA LEU A 73 -3.04 1.29 -7.68
C LEU A 73 -2.99 -0.06 -8.39
N TYR A 74 -1.91 -0.29 -9.12
CA TYR A 74 -1.62 -1.49 -9.86
C TYR A 74 -0.41 -2.17 -9.25
N LYS A 75 -0.38 -3.49 -9.28
CA LYS A 75 0.79 -4.23 -8.81
C LYS A 75 2.00 -3.90 -9.68
N GLU A 76 3.08 -3.44 -9.06
CA GLU A 76 4.38 -3.24 -9.70
C GLU A 76 4.90 -4.60 -10.19
N LYS A 77 5.38 -4.65 -11.43
CA LYS A 77 5.84 -5.88 -12.10
C LYS A 77 7.23 -6.30 -11.65
#